data_AF-A0A7S0V6P6-F1
#
_entry.id   AF-A0A7S0V6P6-F1
#
_cell.length_a   1.000
_cell.length_b   1.000
_cell.length_c   1.000
_cell.angle_alpha   90.00
_cell.angle_beta   90.00
_cell.angle_gamma   90.00
#
_symmetry.space_group_name_H-M   'P 1'
#
loop_
_entity.id
_entity.type
_entity.pdbx_description
1 polymer ?
#
loop_
_entity_poly.entity_id
_entity_poly.type
_entity_poly.pdbx_seq_one_letter_code
_entity_poly.pdbx_strand_id
1 'polypeptide(L)'
;MCMNDIYLSSIIALKKASDIAEDVVDESAPYDNLYAAADFLKKHVKELEKHTETASSVLSSLESYPKLDFRHFLVCLSKLRIGSILLETDLVVEGERSVTDGAVQDLQSIYDSHNAFLSPKSSDVSESQTIVPSLSHALHTSALAALLRSYNALASLECQRSLYDKALNWLVRADSLYSSQSVSDSSSHSSLPLVVVACSSSPSDASSQEISEPTTPASTTTEPTSSINEALKAAYNGEDSVEVQRTATLFYLAQVHGLLGDRDASAAYCAASLNRQLRNSVFGGGDGSAGGATFRLDDWIQNCLQLAGFFNGRGNYAAGQQCISAAAAVAALGQRKGKGVG
;
A
#
# COMPACT_ATOMS: atom_id res chain seq x y z
N MET A 1 22.95 12.80 -16.60
CA MET A 1 22.47 11.92 -15.51
C MET A 1 22.35 10.52 -16.03
N CYS A 2 22.92 9.56 -15.32
CA CYS A 2 22.64 8.16 -15.60
C CYS A 2 21.21 7.82 -15.17
N MET A 3 20.66 6.70 -15.65
CA MET A 3 19.29 6.28 -15.35
C MET A 3 19.05 6.12 -13.83
N ASN A 4 20.07 5.67 -13.11
CA ASN A 4 20.03 5.50 -11.65
C ASN A 4 19.92 6.84 -10.91
N ASP A 5 20.54 7.92 -11.42
CA ASP A 5 20.46 9.24 -10.79
C ASP A 5 19.03 9.81 -10.88
N ILE A 6 18.40 9.68 -12.06
CA ILE A 6 17.01 10.15 -12.28
C ILE A 6 16.07 9.39 -11.35
N TYR A 7 16.33 8.10 -11.18
CA TYR A 7 15.54 7.25 -10.31
C TYR A 7 15.61 7.68 -8.85
N LEU A 8 16.83 7.73 -8.32
CA LEU A 8 17.07 8.09 -6.93
C LEU A 8 16.54 9.50 -6.65
N SER A 9 16.73 10.44 -7.59
CA SER A 9 16.15 11.78 -7.51
C SER A 9 14.63 11.77 -7.44
N SER A 10 13.96 10.86 -8.16
CA SER A 10 12.50 10.77 -8.15
C SER A 10 11.95 10.16 -6.87
N ILE A 11 12.61 9.13 -6.34
CA ILE A 11 12.27 8.57 -5.04
C ILE A 11 12.43 9.62 -3.93
N ILE A 12 13.56 10.34 -3.94
CA ILE A 12 13.81 11.41 -2.98
C ILE A 12 12.75 12.51 -3.11
N ALA A 13 12.35 12.87 -4.33
CA ALA A 13 11.30 13.85 -4.55
C ALA A 13 9.94 13.38 -4.02
N LEU A 14 9.54 12.13 -4.29
CA LEU A 14 8.30 11.56 -3.77
C LEU A 14 8.28 11.52 -2.24
N LYS A 15 9.37 11.06 -1.63
CA LYS A 15 9.51 11.03 -0.17
C LYS A 15 9.45 12.43 0.42
N LYS A 16 10.22 13.37 -0.13
CA LYS A 16 10.22 14.77 0.32
C LYS A 16 8.83 15.41 0.20
N ALA A 17 8.08 15.09 -0.85
CA ALA A 17 6.71 15.58 -0.98
C ALA A 17 5.78 15.01 0.10
N SER A 18 5.95 13.73 0.49
CA SER A 18 5.25 13.15 1.64
C SER A 18 5.63 13.86 2.92
N ASP A 19 6.93 14.04 3.17
CA ASP A 19 7.44 14.72 4.37
C ASP A 19 6.89 16.16 4.47
N ILE A 20 6.76 16.87 3.34
CA ILE A 20 6.13 18.20 3.30
C ILE A 20 4.64 18.10 3.60
N ALA A 21 3.92 17.14 3.01
CA ALA A 21 2.47 16.98 3.20
C ALA A 21 2.08 16.57 4.63
N GLU A 22 2.97 15.86 5.33
CA GLU A 22 2.76 15.39 6.71
C GLU A 22 3.25 16.38 7.78
N ASP A 23 3.88 17.49 7.39
CA ASP A 23 4.37 18.50 8.33
C ASP A 23 3.21 19.14 9.13
N VAL A 24 3.53 19.63 10.33
CA VAL A 24 2.54 20.11 11.29
C VAL A 24 1.67 21.19 10.66
N VAL A 25 0.38 20.90 10.58
CA VAL A 25 -0.62 21.78 9.97
C VAL A 25 -0.78 23.03 10.83
N ASP A 26 -0.51 24.19 10.24
CA ASP A 26 -0.92 25.47 10.78
C ASP A 26 -2.45 25.58 10.65
N GLU A 27 -3.16 25.66 11.78
CA GLU A 27 -4.62 25.77 11.79
C GLU A 27 -5.13 27.00 11.02
N SER A 28 -4.29 28.03 10.85
CA SER A 28 -4.62 29.24 10.08
C SER A 28 -4.52 29.04 8.57
N ALA A 29 -3.82 28.01 8.11
CA ALA A 29 -3.59 27.69 6.71
C ALA A 29 -3.57 26.17 6.47
N PRO A 30 -4.73 25.50 6.56
CA PRO A 30 -4.81 24.04 6.69
C PRO A 30 -4.32 23.25 5.45
N TYR A 31 -4.01 23.93 4.34
CA TYR A 31 -3.61 23.31 3.07
C TYR A 31 -2.24 23.78 2.55
N ASP A 32 -1.56 24.70 3.24
CA ASP A 32 -0.32 25.31 2.72
C ASP A 32 0.77 24.26 2.47
N ASN A 33 0.87 23.28 3.37
CA ASN A 33 1.78 22.14 3.25
C ASN A 33 1.43 21.25 2.04
N LEU A 34 0.15 20.96 1.81
CA LEU A 34 -0.32 20.18 0.66
C LEU A 34 -0.07 20.91 -0.66
N TYR A 35 -0.30 22.23 -0.72
CA TYR A 35 0.04 23.03 -1.90
C TYR A 35 1.55 23.05 -2.16
N ALA A 36 2.36 23.24 -1.12
CA ALA A 36 3.82 23.20 -1.25
C ALA A 36 4.31 21.84 -1.76
N ALA A 37 3.74 20.74 -1.27
CA ALA A 37 4.04 19.39 -1.74
C ALA A 37 3.64 19.19 -3.21
N ALA A 38 2.43 19.61 -3.59
CA ALA A 38 1.93 19.51 -4.96
C ALA A 38 2.77 20.35 -5.94
N ASP A 39 3.11 21.60 -5.59
CA ASP A 39 3.95 22.48 -6.41
C ASP A 39 5.37 21.96 -6.56
N PHE A 40 5.93 21.37 -5.50
CA PHE A 40 7.22 20.71 -5.54
C PHE A 40 7.20 19.54 -6.54
N LEU A 41 6.19 18.67 -6.47
CA LEU A 41 6.04 17.55 -7.41
C LEU A 41 5.75 18.02 -8.84
N LYS A 42 4.94 19.07 -9.05
CA LYS A 42 4.68 19.64 -10.38
C LYS A 42 5.97 20.12 -11.05
N LYS A 43 6.89 20.74 -10.30
CA LYS A 43 8.22 21.13 -10.80
C LYS A 43 9.05 19.89 -11.19
N HIS A 44 9.08 18.88 -10.31
CA HIS A 44 9.78 17.61 -10.57
C HIS A 44 9.24 16.88 -11.81
N VAL A 45 7.92 16.80 -11.99
CA VAL A 45 7.28 16.19 -13.17
C VAL A 45 7.70 16.89 -14.46
N LYS A 46 7.73 18.23 -14.49
CA LYS A 46 8.19 18.98 -15.67
C LYS A 46 9.64 18.67 -16.02
N GLU A 47 10.50 18.49 -15.02
CA GLU A 47 11.89 18.07 -15.25
C GLU A 47 11.96 16.64 -15.81
N LEU A 48 11.19 15.70 -15.24
CA LEU A 48 11.10 14.32 -15.73
C LEU A 48 10.56 14.23 -17.16
N GLU A 49 9.52 14.99 -17.50
CA GLU A 49 8.93 15.03 -18.85
C GLU A 49 9.98 15.53 -19.86
N LYS A 50 10.71 16.61 -19.55
CA LYS A 50 11.81 17.10 -20.38
C LYS A 50 12.89 16.04 -20.59
N HIS A 51 13.25 15.29 -19.54
CA HIS A 51 14.19 14.17 -19.65
C HIS A 51 13.64 13.01 -20.49
N THR A 52 12.33 12.76 -20.43
CA THR A 52 11.63 11.69 -21.17
C THR A 52 11.55 12.02 -22.66
N GLU A 53 11.22 13.25 -23.02
CA GLU A 53 11.22 13.74 -24.40
C GLU A 53 12.62 13.66 -25.02
N THR A 54 13.63 14.12 -24.28
CA THR A 54 15.02 14.07 -24.72
C THR A 54 15.46 12.62 -24.97
N ALA A 55 15.11 11.67 -24.10
CA ALA A 55 15.45 10.26 -24.32
C ALA A 55 14.64 9.61 -25.44
N SER A 56 13.35 9.94 -25.58
CA SER A 56 12.49 9.40 -26.63
C SER A 56 13.03 9.74 -28.02
N SER A 57 13.54 10.97 -28.20
CA SER A 57 14.18 11.39 -29.45
C SER A 57 15.47 10.60 -29.78
N VAL A 58 16.19 10.12 -28.76
CA VAL A 58 17.41 9.32 -28.93
C VAL A 58 17.06 7.84 -29.13
N LEU A 59 16.07 7.33 -28.38
CA LEU A 59 15.71 5.91 -28.36
C LEU A 59 14.85 5.48 -29.54
N SER A 60 14.15 6.39 -30.20
CA SER A 60 13.43 6.13 -31.46
C SER A 60 14.36 5.65 -32.59
N SER A 61 15.67 5.87 -32.46
CA SER A 61 16.69 5.32 -33.36
C SER A 61 17.09 3.85 -33.09
N LEU A 62 16.62 3.26 -31.98
CA LEU A 62 17.00 1.92 -31.51
C LEU A 62 15.75 1.03 -31.42
N GLU A 63 15.43 0.33 -32.51
CA GLU A 63 14.12 -0.28 -32.82
C GLU A 63 13.71 -1.57 -32.06
N SER A 64 14.53 -2.23 -31.24
CA SER A 64 14.29 -3.65 -30.97
C SER A 64 13.88 -4.09 -29.55
N TYR A 65 13.44 -3.21 -28.63
CA TYR A 65 12.99 -3.67 -27.31
C TYR A 65 11.69 -3.00 -26.88
N PRO A 66 10.74 -3.74 -26.27
CA PRO A 66 9.67 -3.14 -25.48
C PRO A 66 10.33 -2.48 -24.27
N LYS A 67 10.84 -1.27 -24.50
CA LYS A 67 11.42 -0.42 -23.46
C LYS A 67 10.23 0.01 -22.63
N LEU A 68 9.98 -0.72 -21.54
CA LEU A 68 9.21 -0.19 -20.44
C LEU A 68 9.86 1.15 -20.10
N ASP A 69 9.24 2.25 -20.52
CA ASP A 69 9.85 3.55 -20.31
C ASP A 69 9.69 3.87 -18.83
N PHE A 70 10.69 3.47 -18.09
CA PHE A 70 10.80 3.68 -16.67
C PHE A 70 10.59 5.14 -16.28
N ARG A 71 10.96 6.08 -17.15
CA ARG A 71 10.73 7.50 -16.93
C ARG A 71 9.25 7.81 -17.04
N HIS A 72 8.58 7.25 -18.05
CA HIS A 72 7.13 7.33 -18.17
C HIS A 72 6.42 6.74 -16.95
N PHE A 73 6.89 5.62 -16.39
CA PHE A 73 6.40 5.08 -15.12
C PHE A 73 6.53 6.10 -13.97
N LEU A 74 7.71 6.70 -13.78
CA LEU A 74 7.96 7.70 -12.73
C LEU A 74 7.13 8.97 -12.93
N VAL A 75 6.89 9.39 -14.17
CA VAL A 75 5.99 10.51 -14.50
C VAL A 75 4.56 10.18 -14.11
N CYS A 76 4.05 9.01 -14.49
CA CYS A 76 2.70 8.58 -14.14
C CYS A 76 2.52 8.50 -12.62
N LEU A 77 3.46 7.85 -11.94
CA LEU A 77 3.47 7.72 -10.49
C LEU A 77 3.47 9.09 -9.78
N SER A 78 4.28 10.03 -10.27
CA SER A 78 4.34 11.40 -9.72
C SER A 78 3.04 12.17 -9.96
N LYS A 79 2.42 12.03 -11.15
CA LYS A 79 1.11 12.62 -11.47
C LYS A 79 -0.01 12.08 -10.59
N LEU A 80 0.01 10.77 -10.31
CA LEU A 80 -0.95 10.15 -9.39
C LEU A 80 -0.76 10.65 -7.95
N ARG A 81 0.50 10.86 -7.50
CA ARG A 81 0.77 11.43 -6.17
C ARG A 81 0.31 12.88 -6.07
N ILE A 82 0.58 13.71 -7.09
CA ILE A 82 0.04 15.09 -7.17
C ILE A 82 -1.48 15.07 -7.10
N GLY A 83 -2.13 14.24 -7.93
CA GLY A 83 -3.57 14.13 -7.96
C GLY A 83 -4.15 13.73 -6.61
N SER A 84 -3.54 12.73 -5.95
CA SER A 84 -3.96 12.28 -4.62
C SER A 84 -3.85 13.39 -3.56
N ILE A 85 -2.76 14.16 -3.56
CA ILE A 85 -2.58 15.30 -2.64
C ILE A 85 -3.66 16.37 -2.89
N LEU A 86 -3.88 16.72 -4.16
CA LEU A 86 -4.85 17.77 -4.52
C LEU A 86 -6.31 17.38 -4.22
N LEU A 87 -6.63 16.08 -4.21
CA LEU A 87 -7.95 15.57 -3.81
C LEU A 87 -8.27 15.82 -2.32
N GLU A 88 -7.26 16.11 -1.48
CA GLU A 88 -7.42 16.43 -0.06
C GLU A 88 -7.54 17.95 0.21
N THR A 89 -7.44 18.76 -0.85
CA THR A 89 -7.46 20.24 -0.79
C THR A 89 -8.74 20.83 -1.39
N ASP A 90 -8.83 22.16 -1.50
CA ASP A 90 -9.93 22.81 -2.25
C ASP A 90 -9.78 22.66 -3.79
N LEU A 91 -8.63 22.19 -4.28
CA LEU A 91 -8.32 21.95 -5.70
C LEU A 91 -8.77 20.56 -6.19
N VAL A 92 -9.87 20.04 -5.63
CA VAL A 92 -10.38 18.68 -5.90
C VAL A 92 -10.54 18.38 -7.39
N VAL A 93 -10.98 19.36 -8.20
CA VAL A 93 -11.16 19.20 -9.65
C VAL A 93 -9.83 19.02 -10.37
N GLU A 94 -8.78 19.73 -9.96
CA GLU A 94 -7.43 19.54 -10.51
C GLU A 94 -6.85 18.20 -10.07
N GLY A 95 -7.11 17.80 -8.82
CA GLY A 95 -6.72 16.49 -8.30
C GLY A 95 -7.35 15.34 -9.08
N GLU A 96 -8.67 15.38 -9.25
CA GLU A 96 -9.42 14.40 -10.05
C GLU A 96 -8.86 14.32 -11.47
N ARG A 97 -8.70 15.47 -12.13
CA ARG A 97 -8.13 15.56 -13.47
C ARG A 97 -6.73 14.95 -13.55
N SER A 98 -5.85 15.24 -12.59
CA SER A 98 -4.49 14.70 -12.55
C SER A 98 -4.47 13.18 -12.40
N VAL A 99 -5.47 12.59 -11.73
CA VAL A 99 -5.62 11.13 -11.61
C VAL A 99 -6.24 10.54 -12.88
N THR A 100 -7.28 11.17 -13.44
CA THR A 100 -8.08 10.58 -14.54
C THR A 100 -7.56 10.88 -15.95
N ASP A 101 -6.78 11.94 -16.15
CA ASP A 101 -6.26 12.37 -17.47
C ASP A 101 -5.07 11.49 -17.92
N GLY A 102 -5.30 10.18 -18.03
CA GLY A 102 -4.36 9.22 -18.60
C GLY A 102 -3.43 8.57 -17.59
N ALA A 103 -3.09 9.22 -16.47
CA ALA A 103 -2.09 8.70 -15.53
C ALA A 103 -2.43 7.29 -14.97
N VAL A 104 -3.71 7.06 -14.63
CA VAL A 104 -4.17 5.71 -14.19
C VAL A 104 -4.12 4.71 -15.35
N GLN A 105 -4.58 5.09 -16.54
CA GLN A 105 -4.60 4.18 -17.71
C GLN A 105 -3.19 3.83 -18.17
N ASP A 106 -2.29 4.81 -18.20
CA ASP A 106 -0.88 4.64 -18.56
C ASP A 106 -0.18 3.74 -17.54
N LEU A 107 -0.39 3.99 -16.23
CA LEU A 107 0.19 3.15 -15.19
C LEU A 107 -0.36 1.72 -15.22
N GLN A 108 -1.66 1.55 -15.49
CA GLN A 108 -2.27 0.23 -15.66
C GLN A 108 -1.67 -0.50 -16.88
N SER A 109 -1.48 0.19 -18.00
CA SER A 109 -0.83 -0.37 -19.20
C SER A 109 0.60 -0.81 -18.93
N ILE A 110 1.37 0.00 -18.18
CA ILE A 110 2.72 -0.34 -17.73
C ILE A 110 2.68 -1.58 -16.82
N TYR A 111 1.75 -1.61 -15.86
CA TYR A 111 1.56 -2.73 -14.94
C TYR A 111 1.24 -4.03 -15.69
N ASP A 112 0.28 -4.00 -16.61
CA ASP A 112 -0.15 -5.16 -17.40
C ASP A 112 0.98 -5.69 -18.28
N SER A 113 1.74 -4.78 -18.93
CA SER A 113 2.91 -5.11 -19.73
C SER A 113 3.99 -5.80 -18.89
N HIS A 114 4.21 -5.31 -17.68
CA HIS A 114 5.18 -5.89 -16.75
C HIS A 114 4.72 -7.24 -16.19
N ASN A 115 3.44 -7.39 -15.88
CA ASN A 115 2.86 -8.65 -15.43
C ASN A 115 2.96 -9.75 -16.51
N ALA A 116 2.71 -9.38 -17.78
CA ALA A 116 2.87 -10.27 -18.92
C ALA A 116 4.34 -10.72 -19.12
N PHE A 117 5.31 -9.87 -18.78
CA PHE A 117 6.73 -10.20 -18.81
C PHE A 117 7.13 -11.15 -17.66
N LEU A 118 6.59 -10.93 -16.46
CA LEU A 118 6.87 -11.76 -15.29
C LEU A 118 6.23 -13.15 -15.35
N SER A 119 5.14 -13.33 -16.11
CA SER A 119 4.47 -14.62 -16.27
C SER A 119 5.35 -15.57 -17.12
N PRO A 120 6.03 -16.57 -16.53
CA PRO A 120 6.95 -17.41 -17.27
C PRO A 120 6.17 -18.27 -18.27
N LYS A 121 6.29 -17.94 -19.57
CA LYS A 121 5.82 -18.82 -20.64
C LYS A 121 6.89 -19.89 -20.87
N SER A 122 6.65 -21.08 -20.35
CA SER A 122 7.34 -22.35 -20.67
C SER A 122 8.73 -22.61 -20.06
N SER A 123 9.01 -23.90 -19.91
CA SER A 123 9.91 -24.60 -18.97
C SER A 123 11.42 -24.53 -19.24
N ASP A 124 11.89 -23.64 -20.12
CA ASP A 124 13.31 -23.56 -20.48
C ASP A 124 13.99 -22.35 -19.83
N VAL A 125 14.22 -22.42 -18.51
CA VAL A 125 14.93 -21.36 -17.77
C VAL A 125 16.40 -21.74 -17.60
N SER A 126 17.26 -21.17 -18.45
CA SER A 126 18.72 -21.17 -18.29
C SER A 126 19.14 -20.36 -17.05
N GLU A 127 20.00 -20.91 -16.20
CA GLU A 127 20.41 -20.42 -14.85
C GLU A 127 21.02 -19.01 -14.74
N SER A 128 21.14 -18.22 -15.82
CA SER A 128 21.97 -17.00 -15.83
C SER A 128 21.25 -15.65 -15.57
N GLN A 129 20.03 -15.62 -15.02
CA GLN A 129 19.24 -14.38 -14.82
C GLN A 129 18.93 -14.03 -13.35
N THR A 130 19.93 -14.05 -12.46
CA THR A 130 19.69 -13.87 -11.01
C THR A 130 19.60 -12.42 -10.51
N ILE A 131 20.02 -11.39 -11.27
CA ILE A 131 20.16 -10.01 -10.73
C ILE A 131 19.01 -9.04 -11.15
N VAL A 132 18.34 -9.28 -12.28
CA VAL A 132 17.19 -8.48 -12.76
C VAL A 132 15.87 -8.64 -11.93
N PRO A 133 15.58 -9.76 -11.24
CA PRO A 133 14.26 -9.99 -10.62
C PRO A 133 13.86 -8.98 -9.53
N SER A 134 14.83 -8.44 -8.77
CA SER A 134 14.50 -7.66 -7.56
C SER A 134 13.91 -6.28 -7.88
N LEU A 135 14.49 -5.55 -8.84
CA LEU A 135 14.03 -4.22 -9.21
C LEU A 135 12.69 -4.31 -9.94
N SER A 136 12.57 -5.26 -10.86
CA SER A 136 11.32 -5.56 -11.58
C SER A 136 10.17 -5.85 -10.61
N HIS A 137 10.40 -6.70 -9.60
CA HIS A 137 9.39 -6.97 -8.58
C HIS A 137 9.04 -5.74 -7.73
N ALA A 138 10.04 -4.94 -7.31
CA ALA A 138 9.79 -3.73 -6.54
C ALA A 138 8.97 -2.69 -7.31
N LEU A 139 9.23 -2.53 -8.61
CA LEU A 139 8.45 -1.63 -9.46
C LEU A 139 7.02 -2.12 -9.67
N HIS A 140 6.86 -3.43 -9.85
CA HIS A 140 5.54 -4.04 -9.97
C HIS A 140 4.69 -3.82 -8.70
N THR A 141 5.28 -4.02 -7.52
CA THR A 141 4.58 -3.80 -6.25
C THR A 141 4.29 -2.32 -6.00
N SER A 142 5.22 -1.41 -6.32
CA SER A 142 4.98 0.04 -6.25
C SER A 142 3.90 0.50 -7.23
N ALA A 143 3.89 -0.01 -8.46
CA ALA A 143 2.86 0.29 -9.46
C ALA A 143 1.48 -0.12 -8.96
N LEU A 144 1.37 -1.35 -8.45
CA LEU A 144 0.11 -1.87 -7.91
C LEU A 144 -0.38 -1.04 -6.73
N ALA A 145 0.49 -0.74 -5.77
CA ALA A 145 0.13 0.07 -4.62
C ALA A 145 -0.39 1.46 -5.02
N ALA A 146 0.29 2.11 -5.97
CA ALA A 146 -0.12 3.40 -6.49
C ALA A 146 -1.49 3.34 -7.18
N LEU A 147 -1.74 2.31 -8.01
CA LEU A 147 -3.04 2.09 -8.66
C LEU A 147 -4.15 1.89 -7.62
N LEU A 148 -3.94 1.02 -6.62
CA LEU A 148 -4.90 0.79 -5.55
C LEU A 148 -5.22 2.07 -4.79
N ARG A 149 -4.20 2.86 -4.43
CA ARG A 149 -4.38 4.16 -3.79
C ARG A 149 -5.19 5.12 -4.64
N SER A 150 -4.89 5.23 -5.93
CA SER A 150 -5.62 6.12 -6.84
C SER A 150 -7.09 5.72 -6.97
N TYR A 151 -7.39 4.44 -7.09
CA TYR A 151 -8.79 3.98 -7.10
C TYR A 151 -9.51 4.24 -5.77
N ASN A 152 -8.82 4.05 -4.64
CA ASN A 152 -9.36 4.36 -3.31
C ASN A 152 -9.67 5.87 -3.16
N ALA A 153 -8.77 6.74 -3.63
CA ALA A 153 -8.94 8.19 -3.59
C ALA A 153 -10.12 8.65 -4.47
N LEU A 154 -10.20 8.14 -5.70
CA LEU A 154 -11.34 8.41 -6.61
C LEU A 154 -12.66 7.91 -6.02
N ALA A 155 -12.68 6.73 -5.41
CA ALA A 155 -13.88 6.22 -4.75
C ALA A 155 -14.32 7.12 -3.58
N SER A 156 -13.37 7.57 -2.76
CA SER A 156 -13.64 8.51 -1.66
C SER A 156 -14.24 9.83 -2.17
N LEU A 157 -13.68 10.38 -3.25
CA LEU A 157 -14.22 11.57 -3.91
C LEU A 157 -15.67 11.36 -4.38
N GLU A 158 -15.95 10.25 -5.06
CA GLU A 158 -17.30 9.96 -5.55
C GLU A 158 -18.28 9.74 -4.40
N CYS A 159 -17.85 9.16 -3.28
CA CYS A 159 -18.64 9.07 -2.04
C CYS A 159 -19.01 10.44 -1.48
N GLN A 160 -18.07 11.39 -1.43
CA GLN A 160 -18.34 12.77 -0.99
C GLN A 160 -19.39 13.45 -1.87
N ARG A 161 -19.42 13.10 -3.17
CA ARG A 161 -20.42 13.57 -4.14
C ARG A 161 -21.73 12.79 -4.10
N SER A 162 -21.87 11.82 -3.19
CA SER A 162 -23.01 10.89 -3.11
C SER A 162 -23.23 10.07 -4.39
N LEU A 163 -22.17 9.84 -5.17
CA LEU A 163 -22.18 9.03 -6.40
C LEU A 163 -21.70 7.60 -6.10
N TYR A 164 -22.42 6.91 -5.22
CA TYR A 164 -21.99 5.62 -4.65
C TYR A 164 -21.80 4.51 -5.67
N ASP A 165 -22.58 4.48 -6.76
CA ASP A 165 -22.39 3.51 -7.84
C ASP A 165 -21.04 3.69 -8.56
N LYS A 166 -20.60 4.95 -8.75
CA LYS A 166 -19.28 5.23 -9.32
C LYS A 166 -18.17 4.86 -8.37
N ALA A 167 -18.32 5.19 -7.08
CA ALA A 167 -17.38 4.79 -6.05
C ALA A 167 -17.22 3.26 -6.01
N LEU A 168 -18.33 2.51 -6.06
CA LEU A 168 -18.33 1.05 -6.10
C LEU A 168 -17.56 0.53 -7.32
N ASN A 169 -17.77 1.10 -8.50
CA ASN A 169 -17.05 0.69 -9.72
C ASN A 169 -15.53 0.86 -9.58
N TRP A 170 -15.04 1.95 -8.97
CA TRP A 170 -13.61 2.15 -8.73
C TRP A 170 -13.06 1.11 -7.74
N LEU A 171 -13.78 0.84 -6.66
CA LEU A 171 -13.35 -0.11 -5.64
C LEU A 171 -13.36 -1.56 -6.14
N VAL A 172 -14.34 -1.96 -6.94
CA VAL A 172 -14.39 -3.28 -7.58
C VAL A 172 -13.21 -3.47 -8.54
N ARG A 173 -12.79 -2.42 -9.26
CA ARG A 173 -11.57 -2.47 -10.09
C ARG A 173 -10.32 -2.66 -9.24
N ALA A 174 -10.18 -1.92 -8.13
CA ALA A 174 -9.08 -2.10 -7.20
C ALA A 174 -9.04 -3.52 -6.60
N ASP A 175 -10.19 -4.04 -6.20
CA ASP A 175 -10.35 -5.40 -5.66
C ASP A 175 -9.94 -6.48 -6.67
N SER A 176 -10.42 -6.34 -7.91
CA SER A 176 -10.12 -7.25 -9.01
C SER A 176 -8.63 -7.22 -9.35
N LEU A 177 -8.02 -6.03 -9.38
CA LEU A 177 -6.60 -5.84 -9.67
C LEU A 177 -5.73 -6.58 -8.65
N TYR A 178 -5.98 -6.39 -7.35
CA TYR A 178 -5.25 -7.11 -6.30
C TYR A 178 -5.46 -8.63 -6.38
N SER A 179 -6.71 -9.06 -6.60
CA SER A 179 -7.03 -10.50 -6.64
C SER A 179 -6.39 -11.22 -7.83
N SER A 180 -6.16 -10.53 -8.94
CA SER A 180 -5.45 -11.09 -10.09
C SER A 180 -3.97 -11.42 -9.79
N GLN A 181 -3.36 -10.68 -8.86
CA GLN A 181 -1.97 -10.89 -8.47
C GLN A 181 -1.84 -12.04 -7.46
N SER A 182 -2.71 -12.10 -6.45
CA SER A 182 -2.59 -13.09 -5.37
C SER A 182 -2.74 -14.54 -5.85
N VAL A 183 -3.49 -14.79 -6.92
CA VAL A 183 -3.60 -16.10 -7.57
C VAL A 183 -2.23 -16.57 -8.07
N SER A 184 -1.40 -15.66 -8.58
CA SER A 184 -0.06 -15.97 -9.08
C SER A 184 0.91 -16.35 -7.96
N ASP A 185 0.76 -15.73 -6.79
CA ASP A 185 1.65 -15.95 -5.63
C ASP A 185 1.23 -17.16 -4.76
N SER A 186 -0.01 -17.62 -4.88
CA SER A 186 -0.61 -18.64 -4.00
C SER A 186 0.01 -20.04 -4.07
N SER A 187 1.04 -20.26 -4.89
CA SER A 187 1.83 -21.49 -4.88
C SER A 187 2.67 -21.69 -3.60
N SER A 188 2.84 -20.67 -2.75
CA SER A 188 3.76 -20.71 -1.60
C SER A 188 3.16 -20.39 -0.22
N HIS A 189 1.90 -19.94 -0.12
CA HIS A 189 1.31 -19.58 1.18
C HIS A 189 -0.05 -20.25 1.42
N SER A 190 -0.04 -21.26 2.29
CA SER A 190 -1.21 -21.93 2.86
C SER A 190 -2.25 -20.93 3.35
N SER A 191 -3.39 -20.87 2.69
CA SER A 191 -4.58 -20.13 3.11
C SER A 191 -5.05 -20.61 4.49
N LEU A 192 -4.67 -19.89 5.54
CA LEU A 192 -5.23 -20.12 6.87
C LEU A 192 -6.72 -19.77 6.86
N PRO A 193 -7.59 -20.65 7.39
CA PRO A 193 -9.02 -20.39 7.48
C PRO A 193 -9.30 -19.11 8.28
N LEU A 194 -10.46 -18.51 8.01
CA LEU A 194 -11.05 -17.42 8.77
C LEU A 194 -10.88 -17.70 10.28
N VAL A 195 -10.24 -16.78 11.00
CA VAL A 195 -9.92 -16.78 12.44
C VAL A 195 -10.42 -18.00 13.24
N VAL A 196 -9.51 -18.94 13.50
CA VAL A 196 -9.47 -19.67 14.78
C VAL A 196 -8.09 -19.44 15.37
N VAL A 197 -7.91 -18.31 16.06
CA VAL A 197 -6.81 -18.15 17.01
C VAL A 197 -7.42 -18.31 18.40
N ALA A 198 -7.65 -19.56 18.80
CA ALA A 198 -7.82 -19.93 20.19
C ALA A 198 -6.42 -20.01 20.81
N CYS A 199 -5.88 -18.89 21.29
CA CYS A 199 -4.65 -18.91 22.09
C CYS A 199 -4.93 -19.60 23.43
N SER A 200 -4.69 -20.91 23.46
CA SER A 200 -4.59 -21.72 24.66
C SER A 200 -3.10 -21.92 24.93
N SER A 201 -2.48 -21.03 25.69
CA SER A 201 -1.13 -21.28 26.20
C SER A 201 -0.97 -20.75 27.61
N SER A 202 -0.84 -21.70 28.53
CA SER A 202 -0.40 -21.51 29.92
C SER A 202 1.07 -21.05 29.95
N PRO A 203 1.47 -20.18 30.90
CA PRO A 203 2.86 -19.81 31.07
C PRO A 203 3.60 -20.90 31.86
N SER A 204 4.74 -21.35 31.34
CA SER A 204 5.71 -22.17 32.07
C SER A 204 7.10 -21.52 31.96
N ASP A 205 7.63 -21.29 33.15
CA ASP A 205 8.94 -20.84 33.63
C ASP A 205 10.09 -20.56 32.65
N ALA A 206 10.71 -19.41 32.93
CA ALA A 206 11.96 -18.91 32.37
C ALA A 206 13.18 -19.64 32.96
N SER A 207 14.20 -19.86 32.13
CA SER A 207 15.56 -20.13 32.57
C SER A 207 16.54 -19.33 31.71
N SER A 208 17.39 -18.56 32.39
CA SER A 208 18.41 -17.68 31.82
C SER A 208 19.68 -18.45 31.49
N GLN A 209 20.28 -18.18 30.33
CA GLN A 209 21.71 -18.45 30.09
C GLN A 209 22.34 -17.26 29.36
N GLU A 210 23.40 -16.73 29.98
CA GLU A 210 24.44 -15.89 29.38
C GLU A 210 25.10 -16.60 28.20
N ILE A 211 25.65 -15.84 27.23
CA ILE A 211 26.98 -16.05 26.61
C ILE A 211 27.32 -14.87 25.67
N SER A 212 28.46 -14.26 25.98
CA SER A 212 29.58 -13.70 25.19
C SER A 212 29.43 -13.10 23.79
N GLU A 213 30.07 -11.93 23.64
CA GLU A 213 30.51 -11.27 22.39
C GLU A 213 31.46 -12.15 21.55
N PRO A 214 31.45 -11.97 20.22
CA PRO A 214 32.71 -11.61 19.56
C PRO A 214 32.60 -10.67 18.35
N THR A 215 33.55 -9.73 18.33
CA THR A 215 34.48 -9.37 17.23
C THR A 215 33.96 -9.09 15.80
N THR A 216 34.21 -7.83 15.41
CA THR A 216 34.22 -7.21 14.09
C THR A 216 34.85 -8.03 12.96
N PRO A 217 34.27 -7.98 11.74
CA PRO A 217 35.10 -7.94 10.53
C PRO A 217 34.71 -6.86 9.50
N ALA A 218 35.75 -6.20 9.01
CA ALA A 218 36.01 -5.74 7.64
C ALA A 218 34.86 -5.13 6.79
N SER A 219 34.98 -3.82 6.55
CA SER A 219 34.25 -3.08 5.51
C SER A 219 34.51 -3.66 4.12
N THR A 220 33.51 -4.33 3.57
CA THR A 220 33.42 -4.67 2.15
C THR A 220 32.64 -3.56 1.47
N THR A 221 33.21 -2.92 0.46
CA THR A 221 32.56 -1.89 -0.36
C THR A 221 31.44 -2.53 -1.18
N THR A 222 30.22 -2.52 -0.64
CA THR A 222 29.01 -2.99 -1.31
C THR A 222 28.51 -1.96 -2.32
N GLU A 223 28.04 -2.49 -3.44
CA GLU A 223 27.68 -1.83 -4.70
C GLU A 223 26.46 -0.88 -4.64
N PRO A 224 26.34 0.06 -5.59
CA PRO A 224 25.25 1.05 -5.68
C PRO A 224 23.82 0.48 -5.83
N THR A 225 23.63 -0.82 -6.06
CA THR A 225 22.31 -1.45 -6.27
C THR A 225 21.56 -1.76 -4.97
N SER A 226 22.25 -2.02 -3.84
CA SER A 226 21.58 -2.23 -2.55
C SER A 226 20.88 -0.94 -2.08
N SER A 227 21.53 0.20 -2.30
CA SER A 227 21.02 1.52 -1.94
C SER A 227 19.71 1.88 -2.65
N ILE A 228 19.55 1.47 -3.91
CA ILE A 228 18.34 1.71 -4.72
C ILE A 228 17.14 0.90 -4.18
N ASN A 229 17.34 -0.39 -3.89
CA ASN A 229 16.29 -1.25 -3.35
C ASN A 229 15.90 -0.84 -1.92
N GLU A 230 16.87 -0.41 -1.11
CA GLU A 230 16.63 0.13 0.22
C GLU A 230 15.91 1.49 0.17
N ALA A 231 16.28 2.38 -0.75
CA ALA A 231 15.60 3.66 -0.95
C ALA A 231 14.15 3.46 -1.43
N LEU A 232 13.93 2.49 -2.32
CA LEU A 232 12.59 2.07 -2.74
C LEU A 232 11.77 1.56 -1.56
N LYS A 233 12.31 0.59 -0.83
CA LYS A 233 11.66 0.04 0.35
C LYS A 233 11.37 1.16 1.34
N ALA A 234 12.35 2.00 1.68
CA ALA A 234 12.18 3.11 2.61
C ALA A 234 11.15 4.16 2.13
N ALA A 235 11.01 4.39 0.83
CA ALA A 235 9.98 5.28 0.30
C ALA A 235 8.57 4.66 0.28
N TYR A 236 8.46 3.34 0.36
CA TYR A 236 7.17 2.61 0.23
C TYR A 236 6.77 1.78 1.46
N ASN A 237 7.61 1.71 2.50
CA ASN A 237 7.48 0.73 3.61
C ASN A 237 6.41 1.04 4.66
N GLY A 238 5.59 2.08 4.52
CA GLY A 238 4.57 2.43 5.53
C GLY A 238 3.15 2.38 4.99
N GLU A 239 2.70 3.51 4.46
CA GLU A 239 1.32 3.71 3.99
C GLU A 239 1.08 3.22 2.56
N ASP A 240 2.14 2.92 1.85
CA ASP A 240 2.17 2.63 0.42
C ASP A 240 2.37 1.15 0.10
N SER A 241 2.31 0.28 1.10
CA SER A 241 2.33 -1.14 0.82
C SER A 241 1.02 -1.55 0.13
N VAL A 242 1.13 -2.49 -0.81
CA VAL A 242 -0.02 -3.11 -1.48
C VAL A 242 -1.03 -3.62 -0.46
N GLU A 243 -0.55 -4.21 0.64
CA GLU A 243 -1.39 -4.78 1.69
C GLU A 243 -2.19 -3.73 2.47
N VAL A 244 -1.59 -2.55 2.73
CA VAL A 244 -2.27 -1.40 3.35
C VAL A 244 -3.34 -0.85 2.41
N GLN A 245 -2.99 -0.61 1.15
CA GLN A 245 -3.93 -0.06 0.17
C GLN A 245 -5.10 -1.02 -0.10
N ARG A 246 -4.84 -2.32 -0.14
CA ARG A 246 -5.89 -3.34 -0.25
C ARG A 246 -6.82 -3.35 0.96
N THR A 247 -6.28 -3.18 2.16
CA THR A 247 -7.09 -3.11 3.39
C THR A 247 -7.99 -1.87 3.38
N ALA A 248 -7.48 -0.73 2.90
CA ALA A 248 -8.27 0.47 2.66
C ALA A 248 -9.38 0.24 1.62
N THR A 249 -9.10 -0.46 0.51
CA THR A 249 -10.12 -0.82 -0.49
C THR A 249 -11.28 -1.59 0.14
N LEU A 250 -11.00 -2.60 0.97
CA LEU A 250 -12.06 -3.38 1.64
C LEU A 250 -12.85 -2.54 2.63
N PHE A 251 -12.19 -1.62 3.33
CA PHE A 251 -12.87 -0.68 4.22
C PHE A 251 -13.83 0.24 3.45
N TYR A 252 -13.38 0.82 2.33
CA TYR A 252 -14.25 1.65 1.49
C TYR A 252 -15.38 0.84 0.84
N LEU A 253 -15.14 -0.42 0.43
CA LEU A 253 -16.21 -1.31 -0.05
C LEU A 253 -17.27 -1.51 1.03
N ALA A 254 -16.87 -1.75 2.27
CA ALA A 254 -17.80 -1.90 3.38
C ALA A 254 -18.68 -0.66 3.55
N GLN A 255 -18.09 0.54 3.49
CA GLN A 255 -18.81 1.80 3.61
C GLN A 255 -19.79 2.02 2.45
N VAL A 256 -19.33 1.85 1.20
CA VAL A 256 -20.14 2.07 -0.01
C VAL A 256 -21.32 1.12 -0.06
N HIS A 257 -21.11 -0.18 0.21
CA HIS A 257 -22.22 -1.14 0.30
C HIS A 257 -23.22 -0.77 1.40
N GLY A 258 -22.74 -0.27 2.54
CA GLY A 258 -23.60 0.23 3.61
C GLY A 258 -24.48 1.40 3.18
N LEU A 259 -23.90 2.36 2.44
CA LEU A 259 -24.61 3.52 1.88
C LEU A 259 -25.62 3.13 0.80
N LEU A 260 -25.32 2.09 0.01
CA LEU A 260 -26.24 1.50 -0.98
C LEU A 260 -27.33 0.61 -0.35
N GLY A 261 -27.30 0.39 0.96
CA GLY A 261 -28.28 -0.43 1.68
C GLY A 261 -27.98 -1.94 1.67
N ASP A 262 -26.91 -2.37 1.01
CA ASP A 262 -26.44 -3.76 1.02
C ASP A 262 -25.65 -4.06 2.30
N ARG A 263 -26.40 -4.25 3.39
CA ARG A 263 -25.82 -4.46 4.72
C ARG A 263 -25.06 -5.78 4.84
N ASP A 264 -25.43 -6.80 4.06
CA ASP A 264 -24.78 -8.11 4.11
C ASP A 264 -23.39 -8.05 3.47
N ALA A 265 -23.26 -7.43 2.28
CA ALA A 265 -21.94 -7.19 1.68
C ALA A 265 -21.09 -6.24 2.53
N SER A 266 -21.69 -5.18 3.08
CA SER A 266 -21.00 -4.25 3.99
C SER A 266 -20.36 -4.97 5.18
N ALA A 267 -21.11 -5.84 5.86
CA ALA A 267 -20.61 -6.63 6.97
C ALA A 267 -19.50 -7.60 6.56
N ALA A 268 -19.63 -8.25 5.39
CA ALA A 268 -18.61 -9.16 4.86
C ALA A 268 -17.27 -8.44 4.59
N TYR A 269 -17.32 -7.28 3.93
CA TYR A 269 -16.12 -6.47 3.68
C TYR A 269 -15.51 -5.89 4.95
N CYS A 270 -16.33 -5.47 5.92
CA CYS A 270 -15.87 -5.03 7.23
C CYS A 270 -15.09 -6.16 7.95
N ALA A 271 -15.64 -7.37 7.98
CA ALA A 271 -14.97 -8.54 8.54
C ALA A 271 -13.63 -8.83 7.83
N ALA A 272 -13.61 -8.76 6.50
CA ALA A 272 -12.40 -8.96 5.71
C ALA A 272 -11.31 -7.93 6.01
N SER A 273 -11.69 -6.65 6.17
CA SER A 273 -10.77 -5.57 6.52
C SER A 273 -10.17 -5.77 7.92
N LEU A 274 -11.01 -6.03 8.95
CA LEU A 274 -10.56 -6.28 10.32
C LEU A 274 -9.59 -7.47 10.41
N ASN A 275 -9.86 -8.55 9.66
CA ASN A 275 -8.99 -9.72 9.61
C ASN A 275 -7.61 -9.40 9.03
N ARG A 276 -7.55 -8.56 7.98
CA ARG A 276 -6.28 -8.15 7.38
C ARG A 276 -5.51 -7.20 8.29
N GLN A 277 -6.19 -6.25 8.93
CA GLN A 277 -5.59 -5.38 9.94
C GLN A 277 -4.91 -6.20 11.05
N LEU A 278 -5.58 -7.25 11.57
CA LEU A 278 -4.97 -8.16 12.54
C LEU A 278 -3.74 -8.89 11.98
N ARG A 279 -3.84 -9.50 10.80
CA ARG A 279 -2.71 -10.22 10.18
C ARG A 279 -1.50 -9.31 10.02
N ASN A 280 -1.72 -8.10 9.53
CA ASN A 280 -0.64 -7.13 9.31
C ASN A 280 -0.01 -6.69 10.65
N SER A 281 -0.80 -6.58 11.72
CA SER A 281 -0.30 -6.21 13.05
C SER A 281 0.49 -7.31 13.79
N VAL A 282 0.22 -8.59 13.50
CA VAL A 282 0.86 -9.73 14.19
C VAL A 282 2.19 -10.10 13.55
N PHE A 283 2.28 -10.02 12.21
CA PHE A 283 3.47 -10.41 11.46
C PHE A 283 4.42 -9.25 11.13
N GLY A 284 4.00 -7.99 11.36
CA GLY A 284 4.84 -6.80 11.21
C GLY A 284 5.88 -6.65 12.32
N GLY A 285 6.71 -7.68 12.54
CA GLY A 285 7.66 -7.85 13.65
C GLY A 285 8.79 -6.82 13.75
N GLY A 286 8.46 -5.53 13.83
CA GLY A 286 9.38 -4.48 14.24
C GLY A 286 9.48 -4.41 15.76
N ASP A 287 10.71 -4.32 16.24
CA ASP A 287 11.24 -4.10 17.60
C ASP A 287 10.64 -2.94 18.42
N GLY A 288 9.41 -2.52 18.15
CA GLY A 288 8.82 -1.32 18.73
C GLY A 288 9.20 -0.03 17.99
N SER A 289 10.08 -0.08 16.98
CA SER A 289 10.45 1.07 16.16
C SER A 289 9.65 1.10 14.85
N ALA A 290 8.81 2.14 14.71
CA ALA A 290 8.24 2.68 13.47
C ALA A 290 7.39 1.78 12.54
N GLY A 291 6.96 0.58 12.96
CA GLY A 291 6.06 -0.29 12.17
C GLY A 291 4.81 -0.78 12.91
N GLY A 292 4.36 -0.01 13.91
CA GLY A 292 3.26 -0.36 14.81
C GLY A 292 1.92 -0.59 14.09
N ALA A 293 1.05 -1.37 14.74
CA ALA A 293 -0.27 -1.77 14.23
C ALA A 293 -0.97 -0.65 13.43
N THR A 294 -1.34 -0.95 12.18
CA THR A 294 -1.95 -0.02 11.21
C THR A 294 -3.37 0.42 11.56
N PHE A 295 -3.80 0.23 12.81
CA PHE A 295 -5.13 0.59 13.28
C PHE A 295 -5.09 1.08 14.73
N ARG A 296 -5.97 2.03 15.04
CA ARG A 296 -6.21 2.46 16.41
C ARG A 296 -7.00 1.36 17.13
N LEU A 297 -6.51 0.98 18.32
CA LEU A 297 -7.06 -0.12 19.11
C LEU A 297 -8.57 0.06 19.38
N ASP A 298 -8.95 1.26 19.78
CA ASP A 298 -10.34 1.60 20.12
C ASP A 298 -11.25 1.50 18.89
N ASP A 299 -10.82 2.03 17.75
CA ASP A 299 -11.58 1.98 16.49
C ASP A 299 -11.77 0.52 16.04
N TRP A 300 -10.74 -0.31 16.15
CA TRP A 300 -10.81 -1.72 15.79
C TRP A 300 -11.79 -2.49 16.68
N ILE A 301 -11.72 -2.28 17.99
CA ILE A 301 -12.65 -2.89 18.96
C ILE A 301 -14.08 -2.45 18.66
N GLN A 302 -14.31 -1.14 18.47
CA GLN A 302 -15.62 -0.58 18.18
C GLN A 302 -16.22 -1.18 16.89
N ASN A 303 -15.44 -1.23 15.81
CA ASN A 303 -15.87 -1.83 14.54
C ASN A 303 -16.22 -3.32 14.71
N CYS A 304 -15.43 -4.06 15.50
CA CYS A 304 -15.68 -5.47 15.78
C CYS A 304 -16.98 -5.68 16.58
N LEU A 305 -17.25 -4.83 17.57
CA LEU A 305 -18.49 -4.88 18.37
C LEU A 305 -19.73 -4.49 17.54
N GLN A 306 -19.62 -3.49 16.65
CA GLN A 306 -20.70 -3.14 15.72
C GLN A 306 -21.03 -4.32 14.79
N LEU A 307 -20.01 -5.00 14.27
CA LEU A 307 -20.17 -6.20 13.46
C LEU A 307 -20.81 -7.36 14.24
N ALA A 308 -20.46 -7.51 15.53
CA ALA A 308 -21.13 -8.48 16.41
C ALA A 308 -22.64 -8.17 16.55
N GLY A 309 -22.99 -6.90 16.77
CA GLY A 309 -24.38 -6.45 16.83
C GLY A 309 -25.15 -6.74 15.55
N PHE A 310 -24.52 -6.54 14.38
CA PHE A 310 -25.09 -6.90 13.09
C PHE A 310 -25.41 -8.40 12.99
N PHE A 311 -24.45 -9.28 13.29
CA PHE A 311 -24.66 -10.72 13.21
C PHE A 311 -25.71 -11.24 14.19
N ASN A 312 -25.71 -10.71 15.42
CA ASN A 312 -26.73 -11.05 16.43
C ASN A 312 -28.13 -10.64 15.96
N GLY A 313 -28.27 -9.47 15.33
CA GLY A 313 -29.53 -9.00 14.75
C GLY A 313 -30.07 -9.89 13.62
N ARG A 314 -29.19 -10.66 12.96
CA ARG A 314 -29.55 -11.65 11.92
C ARG A 314 -29.71 -13.07 12.47
N GLY A 315 -29.58 -13.29 13.78
CA GLY A 315 -29.62 -14.62 14.41
C GLY A 315 -28.36 -15.45 14.23
N ASN A 316 -27.28 -14.89 13.68
CA ASN A 316 -25.98 -15.56 13.58
C ASN A 316 -25.13 -15.33 14.84
N TYR A 317 -25.59 -15.90 15.95
CA TYR A 317 -24.95 -15.71 17.26
C TYR A 317 -23.53 -16.26 17.33
N ALA A 318 -23.20 -17.28 16.53
CA ALA A 318 -21.85 -17.83 16.47
C ALA A 318 -20.84 -16.79 15.94
N ALA A 319 -21.15 -16.14 14.82
CA ALA A 319 -20.31 -15.07 14.28
C ALA A 319 -20.28 -13.86 15.22
N GLY A 320 -21.42 -13.50 15.82
CA GLY A 320 -21.48 -12.42 16.83
C GLY A 320 -20.57 -12.67 18.03
N GLN A 321 -20.59 -13.89 18.58
CA GLN A 321 -19.71 -14.29 19.68
C GLN A 321 -18.22 -14.27 19.27
N GLN A 322 -17.90 -14.70 18.05
CA GLN A 322 -16.52 -14.65 17.54
C GLN A 322 -15.98 -13.22 17.50
N CYS A 323 -16.76 -12.25 17.01
CA CYS A 323 -16.39 -10.84 17.01
C CYS A 323 -16.15 -10.31 18.45
N ILE A 324 -17.04 -10.61 19.40
CA ILE A 324 -16.87 -10.20 20.80
C ILE A 324 -15.59 -10.79 21.40
N SER A 325 -15.34 -12.08 21.17
CA SER A 325 -14.13 -12.76 21.65
C SER A 325 -12.86 -12.15 21.05
N ALA A 326 -12.88 -11.81 19.76
CA ALA A 326 -11.76 -11.15 19.08
C ALA A 326 -11.49 -9.75 19.66
N ALA A 327 -12.54 -8.94 19.87
CA ALA A 327 -12.46 -7.64 20.52
C ALA A 327 -11.84 -7.74 21.93
N ALA A 328 -12.30 -8.69 22.73
CA ALA A 328 -11.76 -8.91 24.08
C ALA A 328 -10.28 -9.33 24.07
N ALA A 329 -9.89 -10.22 23.15
CA ALA A 329 -8.50 -10.66 23.01
C ALA A 329 -7.56 -9.51 22.61
N VAL A 330 -7.98 -8.70 21.63
CA VAL A 330 -7.21 -7.54 21.15
C VAL A 330 -7.10 -6.45 22.23
N ALA A 331 -8.18 -6.19 22.99
CA ALA A 331 -8.15 -5.29 24.13
C ALA A 331 -7.15 -5.76 25.21
N ALA A 332 -7.14 -7.06 25.53
CA ALA A 332 -6.21 -7.63 26.51
C ALA A 332 -4.74 -7.51 26.06
N LEU A 333 -4.46 -7.64 24.76
CA LEU A 333 -3.13 -7.40 24.19
C LEU A 333 -2.70 -5.93 24.35
N GLY A 334 -3.62 -4.98 24.10
CA GLY A 334 -3.37 -3.55 24.30
C GLY A 334 -3.01 -3.21 25.75
N GLN A 335 -3.73 -3.78 26.72
CA GLN A 335 -3.47 -3.56 28.15
C GLN A 335 -2.08 -4.05 28.60
N ARG A 336 -1.58 -5.14 28.02
CA ARG A 336 -0.25 -5.66 28.33
C ARG A 336 0.86 -4.73 27.83
N LYS A 337 0.70 -4.18 26.62
CA LYS A 337 1.66 -3.21 26.05
C LYS A 337 1.73 -1.92 26.87
N GLY A 338 0.59 -1.41 27.36
CA GLY A 338 0.55 -0.18 28.16
C GLY A 338 1.23 -0.27 29.54
N LYS A 339 1.36 -1.48 30.11
CA LYS A 339 1.98 -1.67 31.44
C LYS A 339 3.52 -1.79 31.41
N GLY A 340 4.13 -1.95 30.24
CA GLY A 340 5.59 -2.16 30.08
C GLY A 340 6.40 -0.88 29.85
N VAL A 341 5.79 0.31 29.94
CA VAL A 341 6.43 1.61 29.64
C VAL A 341 6.56 2.47 30.93
N GLY A 342 6.59 1.83 32.10
CA GLY A 342 6.70 2.47 33.41
C GLY A 342 8.00 2.16 34.12
#